data_AF-A0A5D2Q543-F1
#
_entry.id   AF-A0A5D2Q543-F1
#
_cell.length_a   1.000
_cell.length_b   1.000
_cell.length_c   1.000
_cell.angle_alpha   90.00
_cell.angle_beta   90.00
_cell.angle_gamma   90.00
#
_symmetry.space_group_name_H-M   'P 1'
#
loop_
_entity.id
_entity.type
_entity.pdbx_description
1 polymer ?
#
loop_
_entity_poly.entity_id
_entity_poly.type
_entity_poly.pdbx_seq_one_letter_code
_entity_poly.pdbx_strand_id
1 'polypeptide(L)' 'MPSIPMDIDHFPCAVCSNPASKKCSRCKSVRYCSSACQRVDWKDGHKTKCKEISTQTTTTTVFSSCSGSCQWNL' A
#
# COMPACT_ATOMS: atom_id res chain seq x y z
N MET A 1 24.73 -23.24 -5.92
CA MET A 1 23.30 -22.96 -5.72
C MET A 1 23.16 -21.84 -4.72
N PRO A 2 22.87 -20.59 -5.12
CA PRO A 2 22.29 -19.61 -4.23
C PRO A 2 20.77 -19.67 -4.35
N SER A 3 20.12 -20.02 -3.24
CA SER A 3 18.70 -19.83 -3.00
C SER A 3 18.38 -18.34 -2.97
N ILE A 4 17.67 -17.83 -3.97
CA ILE A 4 16.91 -16.59 -3.80
C ILE A 4 15.51 -16.81 -4.38
N PRO A 5 14.52 -17.16 -3.54
CA PRO A 5 13.13 -16.88 -3.85
C PRO A 5 12.95 -15.37 -3.69
N MET A 6 13.12 -14.59 -4.75
CA MET A 6 12.49 -13.27 -4.80
C MET A 6 11.13 -13.49 -5.42
N ASP A 7 10.14 -13.72 -4.57
CA ASP A 7 8.75 -13.42 -4.85
C ASP A 7 8.66 -12.10 -5.61
N ILE A 8 8.55 -12.21 -6.93
CA ILE A 8 8.02 -11.14 -7.75
C ILE A 8 6.58 -11.07 -7.28
N ASP A 9 6.34 -10.19 -6.33
CA ASP A 9 5.00 -9.90 -5.86
C ASP A 9 4.28 -9.25 -7.05
N HIS A 10 3.65 -10.13 -7.83
CA HIS A 10 2.88 -9.82 -9.02
C HIS A 10 1.56 -9.20 -8.57
N PHE A 11 1.65 -8.02 -7.96
CA PHE A 11 0.48 -7.27 -7.56
C PHE A 11 -0.35 -6.93 -8.80
N PRO A 12 -1.64 -7.25 -8.83
CA PRO A 12 -2.49 -6.94 -9.96
C PRO A 12 -2.68 -5.43 -10.09
N CYS A 13 -2.70 -4.94 -11.32
CA CYS A 13 -3.07 -3.56 -11.62
C CYS A 13 -4.55 -3.33 -11.28
N ALA A 14 -4.85 -2.21 -10.62
CA ALA A 14 -6.23 -1.84 -10.27
C ALA A 14 -7.17 -1.62 -11.48
N VAL A 15 -6.61 -1.40 -12.68
CA VAL A 15 -7.38 -1.15 -13.91
C VAL A 15 -7.42 -2.36 -14.84
N CYS A 16 -6.26 -2.98 -15.04
CA CYS A 16 -6.04 -3.96 -16.12
C CYS A 16 -5.84 -5.39 -15.58
N SER A 17 -5.76 -5.57 -14.25
CA SER A 17 -5.42 -6.82 -13.53
C SER A 17 -4.09 -7.49 -13.92
N ASN A 18 -3.34 -6.96 -14.89
CA ASN A 18 -2.00 -7.45 -15.23
C ASN A 18 -0.99 -7.19 -14.09
N PRO A 19 0.08 -7.99 -14.02
CA PRO A 19 1.13 -7.80 -13.03
C PRO A 19 1.75 -6.39 -13.12
N ALA A 20 1.73 -5.70 -11.99
CA ALA A 20 2.13 -4.32 -11.85
C ALA A 20 3.30 -4.18 -10.88
N SER A 21 4.48 -3.87 -11.41
CA SER A 21 5.65 -3.58 -10.57
C SER A 21 5.68 -2.13 -10.09
N LYS A 22 4.92 -1.23 -10.73
CA LYS A 22 4.96 0.22 -10.45
C LYS A 22 3.83 0.60 -9.49
N LYS A 23 4.19 1.25 -8.38
CA LYS A 23 3.24 1.83 -7.42
C LYS A 23 3.13 3.34 -7.58
N CYS A 24 2.00 3.91 -7.18
CA CYS A 24 1.85 5.36 -7.13
C CYS A 24 2.85 5.97 -6.12
N SER A 25 3.71 6.89 -6.55
CA SER A 25 4.76 7.46 -5.69
C SER A 25 4.22 8.26 -4.50
N ARG A 26 2.97 8.75 -4.59
CA ARG A 26 2.34 9.59 -3.56
C ARG A 26 1.69 8.77 -2.46
N CYS A 27 0.67 7.98 -2.81
CA CYS A 27 -0.06 7.18 -1.84
C CYS A 27 0.56 5.81 -1.56
N LYS A 28 1.40 5.28 -2.46
CA LYS A 28 2.03 3.95 -2.40
C LYS A 28 1.07 2.75 -2.18
N SER A 29 -0.24 3.00 -2.22
CA SER A 29 -1.30 2.04 -1.89
C SER A 29 -1.82 1.28 -3.12
N VAL A 30 -1.77 1.90 -4.31
CA VAL A 30 -2.24 1.28 -5.56
C VAL A 30 -1.07 1.03 -6.52
N ARG A 31 -1.14 -0.09 -7.24
CA ARG A 31 -0.17 -0.47 -8.28
C ARG A 31 -0.80 -0.47 -9.67
N TYR A 32 0.02 -0.13 -10.66
CA TYR A 32 -0.39 -0.03 -12.06
C TYR A 32 0.59 -0.73 -12.99
N CYS A 33 0.05 -1.40 -14.01
CA CYS A 33 0.82 -2.05 -15.06
C CYS A 33 1.57 -0.99 -15.92
N SER A 34 0.99 0.20 -16.09
CA SER A 34 1.56 1.31 -16.87
C SER A 34 1.10 2.68 -16.38
N SER A 35 1.77 3.74 -16.84
CA SER A 35 1.36 5.13 -16.60
C SER A 35 0.01 5.47 -17.26
N ALA A 36 -0.38 4.73 -18.31
CA ALA A 36 -1.70 4.85 -18.91
C ALA A 36 -2.79 4.41 -17.93
N CYS A 37 -2.64 3.24 -17.30
CA CYS A 37 -3.57 2.76 -16.28
C CYS A 37 -3.64 3.69 -15.08
N GLN A 38 -2.50 4.22 -14.63
CA GLN A 38 -2.48 5.24 -13.59
C GLN A 38 -3.31 6.47 -13.97
N ARG A 39 -3.22 6.95 -15.21
CA ARG A 39 -3.99 8.12 -15.69
C ARG A 39 -5.48 7.85 -15.80
N VAL A 40 -5.87 6.64 -16.18
CA VAL A 40 -7.29 6.23 -16.23
C VAL A 40 -7.87 6.24 -14.81
N ASP A 41 -7.22 5.52 -13.88
CA ASP A 41 -7.62 5.49 -12.46
C ASP A 41 -7.58 6.88 -11.80
N TRP A 42 -6.61 7.72 -12.20
CA TRP A 42 -6.49 9.11 -11.76
C TRP A 42 -7.72 9.95 -12.12
N LYS A 43 -8.27 9.74 -13.32
CA LYS A 43 -9.49 10.42 -13.78
C LYS A 43 -10.75 9.82 -13.15
N ASP A 44 -10.76 8.52 -12.89
CA ASP A 44 -11.89 7.79 -12.31
C ASP A 44 -12.19 8.22 -10.85
N GLY A 45 -11.15 8.60 -10.11
CA GLY A 45 -11.33 9.09 -8.74
C GLY A 45 -10.13 8.90 -7.84
N HIS A 46 -9.03 8.30 -8.34
CA HIS A 46 -7.85 8.11 -7.52
C HIS A 46 -7.24 9.43 -7.03
N LYS A 47 -7.52 10.57 -7.68
CA LYS A 47 -7.04 11.89 -7.22
C LYS A 47 -7.47 12.25 -5.80
N THR A 48 -8.70 11.95 -5.42
CA THR A 48 -9.23 12.26 -4.08
C THR A 48 -8.63 11.31 -3.05
N LYS A 49 -8.74 10.00 -3.30
CA LYS A 49 -8.21 8.94 -2.44
C LYS A 49 -6.69 9.03 -2.24
N CYS A 50 -5.94 9.37 -3.29
CA CYS A 50 -4.49 9.50 -3.22
C CYS A 50 -4.04 10.58 -2.22
N LYS A 51 -4.81 11.67 -2.10
CA LYS A 51 -4.53 12.75 -1.14
C LYS A 51 -4.74 12.28 0.31
N GLU A 52 -5.78 11.50 0.55
CA GLU A 52 -6.15 11.00 1.88
C GLU A 52 -5.21 9.87 2.37
N ILE A 53 -4.68 9.07 1.46
CA ILE A 53 -3.79 7.95 1.80
C ILE A 53 -2.36 8.43 2.06
N SER A 54 -1.92 9.49 1.36
CA SER A 54 -0.59 10.09 1.58
C SER A 54 -0.38 10.55 3.03
N THR A 55 -1.45 10.86 3.77
CA THR A 55 -1.40 11.28 5.17
C THR A 55 -1.51 10.12 6.16
N GLN A 56 -1.87 8.91 5.72
CA GLN A 56 -2.12 7.75 6.58
C GLN A 56 -0.98 6.74 6.62
N THR A 57 0.09 6.95 5.85
CA THR A 57 1.23 6.00 5.80
C THR A 57 2.05 5.99 7.11
N THR A 58 1.74 6.86 8.08
CA THR A 58 2.36 6.90 9.41
C THR A 58 1.49 6.33 10.54
N THR A 59 0.28 5.84 10.26
CA THR A 59 -0.67 5.48 11.32
C THR A 59 -1.30 4.10 11.08
N THR A 60 -0.47 3.08 10.88
CA THR A 60 -0.89 1.68 11.06
C THR A 60 0.23 0.88 11.73
N THR A 61 0.65 1.36 12.91
CA THR A 61 0.96 0.51 14.08
C THR A 61 0.66 1.31 15.36
N VAL A 62 -0.55 1.84 15.49
CA VAL A 62 -1.13 2.18 16.80
C VAL A 62 -2.63 1.93 16.76
N PHE A 63 -2.99 0.64 16.79
CA PHE A 63 -4.18 0.22 17.51
C PHE A 63 -3.73 0.09 18.97
N SER A 64 -3.87 1.14 19.76
CA SER A 64 -4.95 1.25 20.74
C SER A 64 -4.87 0.16 21.82
N SER A 65 -4.17 0.53 22.88
CA SER A 65 -4.64 0.45 24.27
C SER A 65 -5.33 -0.85 24.71
N CYS A 66 -4.61 -1.71 25.45
CA CYS A 66 -5.24 -2.36 26.58
C CYS A 66 -4.95 -1.53 27.84
N SER A 67 -6.03 -0.97 28.41
CA SER A 67 -6.04 -0.41 29.74
C SER A 67 -5.99 -1.57 30.74
N GLY A 68 -4.85 -1.79 31.39
CA GLY A 68 -4.73 -2.80 32.44
C GLY A 68 -3.33 -2.80 33.06
N SER A 69 -3.23 -2.44 34.33
CA SER A 69 -2.01 -2.27 35.12
C SER A 69 -1.04 -3.46 35.01
N CYS A 70 0.12 -3.24 34.37
CA CYS A 70 1.27 -4.12 34.51
C CYS A 70 2.00 -3.79 35.82
N GLN A 71 1.54 -4.37 36.93
CA GLN A 71 2.26 -4.39 38.19
C GLN A 71 3.27 -5.56 38.14
N TRP A 72 4.54 -5.26 37.92
CA TRP A 72 5.61 -6.25 38.10
C TRP A 72 6.10 -6.16 39.54
N ASN A 73 5.64 -7.11 40.35
CA ASN A 73 6.16 -7.37 41.68
C ASN A 73 6.77 -8.77 41.66
N LEU A 74 8.10 -8.87 41.66
CA LEU A 74 8.84 -9.96 42.31
C LEU A 74 10.27 -9.52 42.62
#